data_AF-A0A519ST08-F1
#
_entry.id   AF-A0A519ST08-F1
#
_cell.length_a   1.000
_cell.length_b   1.000
_cell.length_c   1.000
_cell.angle_alpha   90.00
_cell.angle_beta   90.00
_cell.angle_gamma   90.00
#
_symmetry.space_group_name_H-M   'P 1'
#
loop_
_entity.id
_entity.type
_entity.pdbx_description
1 polymer ?
#
loop_
_entity_poly.entity_id
_entity_poly.type
_entity_poly.pdbx_seq_one_letter_code
_entity_poly.pdbx_strand_id
1 'polypeptide(L)'
;VIGTGGSSLSSKALINLNIYNSDIDIKFLENIDPIITKRLIDKINFSDTVFLVISKSGETFETIALVSLLIDEINSNHKNYNFQDHFHFITSNKMSKIRTIALSLEANIYDHDAVGGRFSAFTNVGLLISHISGLDIYKIRFGAKLIIDDLFNLKKDSIIAKSVINIMSLKNKINNIVTIVYSDQLIDFNMLNRQIWAESTGKMGEGITPITAIGTIDQHSQLQLYLDGPKDKLFHIITIDHNDDIPLSKLIKAERQATIENLISKNIFVKTMELQKLDEIEIGMLVMQSMLESILFCKLNNINPFNQDAVEINKKLIADKLI
;
A
#
# COMPACT_ATOMS: atom_id res chain seq x y z
N VAL A 1 -14.38 4.42 0.98
CA VAL A 1 -13.14 5.24 0.86
C VAL A 1 -12.93 5.60 -0.60
N ILE A 2 -12.72 6.88 -0.92
CA ILE A 2 -12.50 7.38 -2.27
C ILE A 2 -11.11 8.01 -2.32
N GLY A 3 -10.22 7.43 -3.12
CA GLY A 3 -8.83 7.83 -3.17
C GLY A 3 -8.00 6.80 -3.91
N THR A 4 -6.82 7.21 -4.40
CA THR A 4 -5.95 6.33 -5.19
C THR A 4 -4.49 6.40 -4.71
N GLY A 5 -3.69 5.40 -5.10
CA GLY A 5 -2.31 5.24 -4.66
C GLY A 5 -2.23 5.17 -3.13
N GLY A 6 -1.32 5.93 -2.53
CA GLY A 6 -1.14 5.93 -1.07
C GLY A 6 -2.32 6.48 -0.27
N SER A 7 -3.33 7.08 -0.91
CA SER A 7 -4.59 7.44 -0.25
C SER A 7 -5.54 6.25 -0.07
N SER A 8 -5.24 5.11 -0.71
CA SER A 8 -5.99 3.85 -0.64
C SER A 8 -5.11 2.71 -0.10
N LEU A 9 -3.95 2.47 -0.74
CA LEU A 9 -3.05 1.37 -0.41
C LEU A 9 -2.53 1.41 1.04
N SER A 10 -2.35 2.62 1.60
CA SER A 10 -1.91 2.82 2.98
C SER A 10 -2.86 2.22 4.02
N SER A 11 -4.17 2.30 3.80
CA SER A 11 -5.16 1.70 4.70
C SER A 11 -5.46 0.26 4.33
N LYS A 12 -5.57 -0.08 3.03
CA LYS A 12 -5.77 -1.46 2.57
C LYS A 12 -4.74 -2.42 3.14
N ALA A 13 -3.46 -2.03 3.10
CA ALA A 13 -2.36 -2.85 3.63
C ALA A 13 -2.51 -3.18 5.13
N LEU A 14 -3.17 -2.31 5.91
CA LEU A 14 -3.39 -2.51 7.34
C LEU A 14 -4.68 -3.29 7.62
N ILE A 15 -5.78 -2.92 6.97
CA ILE A 15 -7.10 -3.46 7.31
C ILE A 15 -7.33 -4.88 6.80
N ASN A 16 -6.53 -5.36 5.85
CA ASN A 16 -6.64 -6.73 5.35
C ASN A 16 -6.42 -7.79 6.45
N LEU A 17 -5.85 -7.39 7.60
CA LEU A 17 -5.82 -8.17 8.84
C LEU A 17 -7.22 -8.55 9.36
N ASN A 18 -8.20 -7.65 9.24
CA ASN A 18 -9.50 -7.77 9.89
C ASN A 18 -10.69 -7.59 8.94
N ILE A 19 -10.45 -7.59 7.62
CA ILE A 19 -11.48 -7.28 6.63
C ILE A 19 -12.69 -8.23 6.70
N TYR A 20 -12.50 -9.46 7.16
CA TYR A 20 -13.57 -10.46 7.31
C TYR A 20 -14.29 -10.43 8.66
N ASN A 21 -13.76 -9.72 9.66
CA ASN A 21 -14.37 -9.61 10.99
C ASN A 21 -14.78 -8.18 11.36
N SER A 22 -14.68 -7.24 10.41
CA SER A 22 -15.13 -5.87 10.60
C SER A 22 -16.66 -5.82 10.56
N ASP A 23 -17.28 -5.21 11.56
CA ASP A 23 -18.74 -4.95 11.58
C ASP A 23 -19.15 -3.94 10.49
N ILE A 24 -18.18 -3.17 9.98
CA ILE A 24 -18.38 -2.15 8.94
C ILE A 24 -17.80 -2.66 7.62
N ASP A 25 -18.63 -2.67 6.56
CA ASP A 25 -18.21 -3.00 5.20
C ASP A 25 -17.42 -1.83 4.58
N ILE A 26 -16.10 -2.00 4.46
CA ILE A 26 -15.20 -0.98 3.95
C ILE A 26 -14.89 -1.26 2.48
N LYS A 27 -15.39 -0.40 1.59
CA LYS A 27 -15.11 -0.45 0.15
C LYS A 27 -14.20 0.69 -0.32
N PHE A 28 -13.41 0.40 -1.34
CA PHE A 28 -12.50 1.36 -1.96
C PHE A 28 -12.93 1.65 -3.39
N LEU A 29 -13.14 2.94 -3.68
CA LEU A 29 -13.41 3.45 -5.02
C LEU A 29 -12.19 4.26 -5.48
N GLU A 30 -11.30 3.60 -6.21
CA GLU A 30 -9.94 4.08 -6.50
C GLU A 30 -9.58 4.13 -7.99
N ASN A 31 -10.39 3.50 -8.83
CA ASN A 31 -10.22 3.45 -10.27
C ASN A 31 -11.40 4.12 -10.97
N ILE A 32 -11.18 4.66 -12.17
CA ILE A 32 -12.14 5.41 -12.97
C ILE A 32 -12.73 4.57 -14.12
N ASP A 33 -12.71 3.25 -14.00
CA ASP A 33 -13.43 2.38 -14.93
C ASP A 33 -14.93 2.68 -14.81
N PRO A 34 -15.58 3.21 -15.88
CA PRO A 34 -16.97 3.65 -15.79
C PRO A 34 -17.94 2.48 -15.56
N ILE A 35 -17.64 1.28 -16.06
CA ILE A 35 -18.51 0.11 -15.94
C ILE A 35 -18.49 -0.39 -14.50
N ILE A 36 -17.30 -0.55 -13.93
CA ILE A 36 -17.14 -1.02 -12.55
C ILE A 36 -17.62 0.03 -11.55
N THR A 37 -17.28 1.30 -11.78
CA THR A 37 -17.71 2.42 -10.94
C THR A 37 -19.24 2.50 -10.89
N LYS A 38 -19.92 2.47 -12.04
CA LYS A 38 -21.38 2.50 -12.07
C LYS A 38 -22.00 1.32 -11.32
N ARG A 39 -21.50 0.10 -11.54
CA ARG A 39 -21.97 -1.10 -10.82
C ARG A 39 -21.76 -1.03 -9.31
N LEU A 40 -20.72 -0.35 -8.84
CA LEU A 40 -20.49 -0.12 -7.42
C LEU A 40 -21.50 0.89 -6.88
N ILE A 41 -21.65 2.04 -7.56
CA ILE A 41 -22.59 3.10 -7.18
C ILE A 41 -24.03 2.59 -7.12
N ASP A 42 -24.48 1.82 -8.12
CA ASP A 42 -25.82 1.23 -8.18
C ASP A 42 -26.16 0.32 -6.97
N LYS A 43 -25.14 -0.14 -6.23
CA LYS A 43 -25.29 -1.00 -5.05
C LYS A 43 -25.17 -0.26 -3.73
N ILE A 44 -24.88 1.04 -3.74
CA ILE A 44 -24.69 1.82 -2.53
C ILE A 44 -26.05 2.15 -1.93
N ASN A 45 -26.24 1.80 -0.65
CA ASN A 45 -27.32 2.36 0.15
C ASN A 45 -26.85 3.69 0.75
N PHE A 46 -27.14 4.79 0.05
CA PHE A 46 -26.64 6.12 0.43
C PHE A 46 -27.04 6.56 1.85
N SER A 47 -28.22 6.18 2.34
CA SER A 47 -28.66 6.56 3.70
C SER A 47 -27.92 5.84 4.82
N ASP A 48 -27.13 4.82 4.50
CA ASP A 48 -26.37 4.00 5.47
C ASP A 48 -24.88 3.92 5.09
N THR A 49 -24.40 4.84 4.26
CA THR A 49 -23.01 4.84 3.77
C THR A 49 -22.30 6.12 4.15
N VAL A 50 -21.08 5.99 4.68
CA VAL A 50 -20.15 7.11 4.91
C VAL A 50 -19.07 7.12 3.82
N PHE A 51 -18.88 8.28 3.20
CA PHE A 51 -17.88 8.53 2.17
C PHE A 51 -16.69 9.27 2.76
N LEU A 52 -15.59 8.53 2.95
CA LEU A 52 -14.29 9.11 3.30
C LEU A 52 -13.48 9.38 2.02
N VAL A 53 -13.34 10.65 1.64
CA VAL A 53 -12.57 11.12 0.49
C VAL A 53 -11.17 11.50 0.92
N ILE A 54 -10.14 10.93 0.31
CA ILE A 54 -8.75 11.14 0.68
C ILE A 54 -7.95 11.60 -0.54
N SER A 55 -7.39 12.81 -0.47
CA SER A 55 -6.44 13.32 -1.45
C SER A 55 -5.56 14.38 -0.80
N LYS A 56 -4.26 14.10 -0.62
CA LYS A 56 -3.32 15.05 -0.02
C LYS A 56 -3.27 16.38 -0.78
N SER A 57 -3.08 16.34 -2.10
CA SER A 57 -3.00 17.57 -2.91
C SER A 57 -4.36 18.22 -3.10
N GLY A 58 -5.44 17.44 -3.02
CA GLY A 58 -6.79 17.87 -3.38
C GLY A 58 -6.99 18.13 -4.88
N GLU A 59 -6.02 17.76 -5.70
CA GLU A 59 -5.99 17.97 -7.16
C GLU A 59 -5.92 16.65 -7.95
N THR A 60 -6.12 15.51 -7.29
CA THR A 60 -6.13 14.20 -7.94
C THR A 60 -7.38 14.07 -8.82
N PHE A 61 -7.19 14.03 -10.14
CA PHE A 61 -8.29 14.02 -11.12
C PHE A 61 -9.27 12.88 -10.88
N GLU A 62 -8.77 11.67 -10.62
CA GLU A 62 -9.57 10.49 -10.36
C GLU A 62 -10.45 10.67 -9.12
N THR A 63 -9.87 11.14 -8.00
CA THR A 63 -10.63 11.41 -6.77
C THR A 63 -11.69 12.49 -6.98
N ILE A 64 -11.35 13.56 -7.71
CA ILE A 64 -12.30 14.65 -8.01
C ILE A 64 -13.45 14.12 -8.87
N ALA A 65 -13.16 13.38 -9.94
CA ALA A 65 -14.17 12.83 -10.82
C ALA A 65 -15.12 11.87 -10.08
N LEU A 66 -14.58 10.99 -9.24
CA LEU A 66 -15.38 10.03 -8.48
C LEU A 66 -16.27 10.71 -7.43
N VAL A 67 -15.76 11.71 -6.71
CA VAL A 67 -16.59 12.43 -5.73
C VAL A 67 -17.65 13.28 -6.42
N SER A 68 -17.33 13.96 -7.53
CA SER A 68 -18.30 14.70 -8.34
C SER A 68 -19.41 13.79 -8.85
N LEU A 69 -19.07 12.62 -9.38
CA LEU A 69 -20.04 11.64 -9.86
C LEU A 69 -21.01 11.20 -8.75
N LEU A 70 -20.51 10.93 -7.55
CA LEU A 70 -21.35 10.58 -6.40
C LEU A 70 -22.28 11.72 -5.98
N ILE A 71 -21.79 12.95 -5.98
CA ILE A 71 -22.59 14.14 -5.66
C ILE A 71 -23.71 14.32 -6.70
N ASP A 72 -23.40 14.16 -7.99
CA ASP A 72 -24.38 14.28 -9.07
C ASP A 72 -25.46 13.20 -8.99
N GLU A 73 -25.07 11.96 -8.72
CA GLU A 73 -25.99 10.84 -8.49
C GLU A 73 -26.92 11.12 -7.30
N ILE A 74 -26.37 11.57 -6.18
CA ILE A 74 -27.14 11.91 -4.97
C ILE A 74 -28.11 13.06 -5.26
N ASN A 75 -27.66 14.13 -5.89
CA ASN A 75 -28.52 15.27 -6.21
C ASN A 75 -29.65 14.90 -7.17
N SER A 76 -29.40 13.97 -8.09
CA SER A 76 -30.40 13.52 -9.07
C SER A 76 -31.45 12.60 -8.45
N ASN A 77 -31.05 11.70 -7.54
CA ASN A 77 -31.88 10.58 -7.11
C ASN A 77 -32.25 10.59 -5.61
N HIS A 78 -31.57 11.39 -4.77
CA HIS A 78 -31.74 11.42 -3.32
C HIS A 78 -32.05 12.84 -2.82
N LYS A 79 -33.32 13.25 -2.93
CA LYS A 79 -33.78 14.56 -2.46
C LYS A 79 -33.52 14.74 -0.95
N ASN A 80 -33.07 15.94 -0.58
CA ASN A 80 -32.79 16.34 0.82
C ASN A 80 -31.71 15.47 1.51
N TYR A 81 -30.76 14.94 0.74
CA TYR A 81 -29.64 14.21 1.31
C TYR A 81 -28.78 15.10 2.21
N ASN A 82 -28.45 14.64 3.42
CA ASN A 82 -27.55 15.35 4.31
C ASN A 82 -26.09 15.02 3.98
N PHE A 83 -25.43 15.86 3.18
CA PHE A 83 -24.03 15.63 2.84
C PHE A 83 -23.09 15.71 4.05
N GLN A 84 -23.39 16.57 5.03
CA GLN A 84 -22.52 16.82 6.19
C GLN A 84 -22.31 15.58 7.06
N ASP A 85 -23.36 14.77 7.26
CA ASP A 85 -23.31 13.57 8.09
C ASP A 85 -22.64 12.38 7.39
N HIS A 86 -22.59 12.40 6.06
CA HIS A 86 -22.16 11.26 5.26
C HIS A 86 -20.82 11.47 4.56
N PHE A 87 -20.37 12.71 4.34
CA PHE A 87 -19.10 12.99 3.67
C PHE A 87 -18.04 13.50 4.64
N HIS A 88 -16.87 12.89 4.54
CA HIS A 88 -15.68 13.23 5.32
C HIS A 88 -14.49 13.33 4.38
N PHE A 89 -13.62 14.31 4.62
CA PHE A 89 -12.49 14.59 3.74
C PHE A 89 -11.18 14.60 4.51
N ILE A 90 -10.16 13.92 3.98
CA ILE A 90 -8.76 14.04 4.43
C ILE A 90 -7.97 14.68 3.29
N THR A 91 -7.59 15.95 3.47
CA THR A 91 -6.85 16.73 2.45
C THR A 91 -5.89 17.71 3.13
N SER A 92 -4.90 18.22 2.41
CA SER A 92 -3.98 19.21 2.99
C SER A 92 -4.72 20.48 3.44
N ASN A 93 -4.11 21.19 4.39
CA ASN A 93 -4.60 22.50 4.84
C ASN A 93 -4.25 23.62 3.84
N LYS A 94 -4.69 23.45 2.59
CA LYS A 94 -4.57 24.40 1.49
C LYS A 94 -5.84 24.35 0.67
N MET A 95 -6.26 25.49 0.12
CA MET A 95 -7.36 25.51 -0.84
C MET A 95 -6.99 24.70 -2.08
N SER A 96 -7.89 23.81 -2.48
CA SER A 96 -7.78 22.86 -3.59
C SER A 96 -9.19 22.49 -4.03
N LYS A 97 -9.35 21.84 -5.19
CA LYS A 97 -10.68 21.40 -5.67
C LYS A 97 -11.42 20.53 -4.66
N ILE A 98 -10.75 19.53 -4.08
CA ILE A 98 -11.36 18.67 -3.05
C ILE A 98 -11.75 19.47 -1.80
N ARG A 99 -10.91 20.40 -1.34
CA ARG A 99 -11.26 21.23 -0.17
C ARG A 99 -12.44 22.16 -0.47
N THR A 100 -12.51 22.73 -1.66
CA THR A 100 -13.65 23.53 -2.12
C THR A 100 -14.94 22.71 -2.17
N ILE A 101 -14.88 21.48 -2.70
CA ILE A 101 -16.02 20.54 -2.70
C ILE A 101 -16.47 20.27 -1.26
N ALA A 102 -15.54 19.91 -0.37
CA ALA A 102 -15.87 19.63 1.02
C ALA A 102 -16.57 20.81 1.72
N LEU A 103 -16.07 22.04 1.51
CA LEU A 103 -16.68 23.26 2.05
C LEU A 103 -18.09 23.51 1.49
N SER A 104 -18.30 23.27 0.19
CA SER A 104 -19.63 23.43 -0.44
C SER A 104 -20.66 22.44 0.07
N LEU A 105 -20.22 21.28 0.57
CA LEU A 105 -21.05 20.25 1.18
C LEU A 105 -21.24 20.42 2.69
N GLU A 106 -20.63 21.45 3.30
CA GLU A 106 -20.55 21.65 4.75
C GLU A 106 -19.99 20.41 5.49
N ALA A 107 -19.19 19.61 4.78
CA ALA A 107 -18.67 18.33 5.23
C ALA A 107 -17.52 18.48 6.23
N ASN A 108 -17.29 17.41 7.01
CA ASN A 108 -16.16 17.36 7.93
C ASN A 108 -14.82 17.26 7.18
N ILE A 109 -13.87 18.12 7.53
CA ILE A 109 -12.53 18.15 6.91
C ILE A 109 -11.47 17.90 7.98
N TYR A 110 -10.65 16.88 7.76
CA TYR A 110 -9.48 16.55 8.56
C TYR A 110 -8.21 16.89 7.77
N ASP A 111 -7.29 17.59 8.40
CA ASP A 111 -6.04 17.95 7.74
C ASP A 111 -5.16 16.71 7.54
N HIS A 112 -4.66 16.52 6.31
CA HIS A 112 -3.71 15.48 5.97
C HIS A 112 -2.32 15.86 6.50
N ASP A 113 -1.67 14.93 7.22
CA ASP A 113 -0.31 15.13 7.72
C ASP A 113 0.70 15.48 6.61
N ALA A 114 1.79 16.17 6.93
CA ALA A 114 2.81 16.57 5.96
C ALA A 114 3.66 15.40 5.40
N VAL A 115 3.13 14.18 5.38
CA VAL A 115 3.78 12.94 4.93
C VAL A 115 3.33 12.60 3.50
N GLY A 116 4.23 12.07 2.66
CA GLY A 116 3.90 11.65 1.28
C GLY A 116 2.91 10.49 1.27
N GLY A 117 2.08 10.37 0.23
CA GLY A 117 0.99 9.38 0.18
C GLY A 117 1.45 7.94 0.39
N ARG A 118 2.51 7.49 -0.30
CA ARG A 118 3.06 6.13 -0.11
C ARG A 118 3.67 5.87 1.28
N PHE A 119 3.83 6.92 2.09
CA PHE A 119 4.37 6.87 3.45
C PHE A 119 3.30 7.17 4.53
N SER A 120 2.02 7.29 4.16
CA SER A 120 0.94 7.76 5.05
C SER A 120 0.21 6.68 5.85
N ALA A 121 0.65 5.42 5.80
CA ALA A 121 0.00 4.32 6.54
C ALA A 121 -0.14 4.58 8.05
N PHE A 122 0.81 5.29 8.66
CA PHE A 122 0.79 5.59 10.10
C PHE A 122 0.18 6.97 10.45
N THR A 123 -0.44 7.65 9.48
CA THR A 123 -1.16 8.92 9.66
C THR A 123 -2.66 8.69 9.78
N ASN A 124 -3.45 9.76 9.83
CA ASN A 124 -4.91 9.67 9.73
C ASN A 124 -5.42 9.00 8.44
N VAL A 125 -4.60 8.88 7.40
CA VAL A 125 -4.97 8.17 6.15
C VAL A 125 -5.11 6.67 6.39
N GLY A 126 -4.09 6.03 6.96
CA GLY A 126 -4.14 4.59 7.24
C GLY A 126 -4.87 4.26 8.54
N LEU A 127 -4.61 5.02 9.61
CA LEU A 127 -5.04 4.65 10.96
C LEU A 127 -6.51 4.93 11.23
N LEU A 128 -7.13 5.95 10.61
CA LEU A 128 -8.56 6.19 10.79
C LEU A 128 -9.37 4.98 10.30
N ILE A 129 -9.08 4.51 9.09
CA ILE A 129 -9.76 3.36 8.48
C ILE A 129 -9.41 2.07 9.25
N SER A 130 -8.17 1.93 9.71
CA SER A 130 -7.77 0.79 10.56
C SER A 130 -8.58 0.74 11.86
N HIS A 131 -8.76 1.88 12.53
CA HIS A 131 -9.58 1.96 13.72
C HIS A 131 -11.05 1.62 13.46
N ILE A 132 -11.62 2.16 12.37
CA ILE A 132 -12.99 1.85 11.92
C ILE A 132 -13.16 0.36 11.63
N SER A 133 -12.13 -0.29 11.08
CA SER A 133 -12.14 -1.75 10.82
C SER A 133 -11.97 -2.62 12.08
N GLY A 134 -11.87 -2.02 13.26
CA GLY A 134 -11.73 -2.72 14.53
C GLY A 134 -10.28 -3.04 14.97
N LEU A 135 -9.27 -2.49 14.29
CA LEU A 135 -7.87 -2.71 14.63
C LEU A 135 -7.37 -1.78 15.75
N ASP A 136 -6.44 -2.28 16.56
CA ASP A 136 -5.70 -1.49 17.55
C ASP A 136 -4.57 -0.69 16.88
N ILE A 137 -4.85 0.57 16.57
CA ILE A 137 -3.90 1.49 15.92
C ILE A 137 -2.66 1.80 16.77
N TYR A 138 -2.73 1.63 18.10
CA TYR A 138 -1.57 1.84 18.96
C TYR A 138 -0.59 0.68 18.83
N LYS A 139 -1.09 -0.56 18.70
CA LYS A 139 -0.24 -1.73 18.38
C LYS A 139 0.41 -1.62 17.00
N ILE A 140 -0.32 -1.11 16.00
CA ILE A 140 0.25 -0.83 14.66
C ILE A 140 1.44 0.13 14.77
N ARG A 141 1.27 1.26 15.47
CA ARG A 141 2.35 2.23 15.68
C ARG A 141 3.47 1.67 16.55
N PHE A 142 3.15 0.82 17.52
CA PHE A 142 4.15 0.16 18.36
C PHE A 142 5.06 -0.75 17.53
N GLY A 143 4.49 -1.57 16.63
CA GLY A 143 5.27 -2.38 15.69
C GLY A 143 6.21 -1.54 14.83
N ALA A 144 5.71 -0.43 14.27
CA ALA A 144 6.54 0.50 13.51
C ALA A 144 7.68 1.09 14.36
N LYS A 145 7.40 1.45 15.61
CA LYS A 145 8.40 1.96 16.55
C LYS A 145 9.51 0.94 16.82
N LEU A 146 9.21 -0.36 16.93
CA LEU A 146 10.25 -1.39 17.13
C LEU A 146 11.29 -1.38 16.00
N ILE A 147 10.84 -1.20 14.76
CA ILE A 147 11.74 -1.14 13.59
C ILE A 147 12.56 0.16 13.56
N ILE A 148 11.93 1.28 13.91
CA ILE A 148 12.64 2.57 14.05
C ILE A 148 13.73 2.44 15.13
N ASP A 149 13.37 1.91 16.29
CA ASP A 149 14.29 1.76 17.43
C ASP A 149 15.43 0.78 17.10
N ASP A 150 15.18 -0.30 16.35
CA ASP A 150 16.24 -1.20 15.86
C ASP A 150 17.29 -0.44 15.02
N LEU A 151 16.84 0.41 14.10
CA LEU A 151 17.72 1.19 13.24
C LEU A 151 18.52 2.25 14.01
N PHE A 152 17.87 3.02 14.88
CA PHE A 152 18.50 4.15 15.58
C PHE A 152 19.37 3.75 16.77
N ASN A 153 19.11 2.60 17.39
CA ASN A 153 19.94 2.13 18.50
C ASN A 153 21.32 1.60 18.04
N LEU A 154 21.62 1.61 16.73
CA LEU A 154 22.92 1.30 16.11
C LEU A 154 23.65 0.10 16.73
N LYS A 155 22.89 -0.89 17.22
CA LYS A 155 23.49 -2.18 17.54
C LYS A 155 24.04 -2.71 16.22
N LYS A 156 25.25 -3.30 16.25
CA LYS A 156 25.90 -3.92 15.07
C LYS A 156 24.97 -4.90 14.31
N ASP A 157 23.86 -5.30 14.93
CA ASP A 157 22.94 -6.30 14.45
C ASP A 157 21.61 -5.80 13.86
N SER A 158 21.40 -4.50 13.63
CA SER A 158 20.14 -3.99 13.05
C SER A 158 19.74 -4.74 11.78
N ILE A 159 18.51 -5.25 11.79
CA ILE A 159 17.93 -6.04 10.69
C ILE A 159 17.77 -5.17 9.45
N ILE A 160 17.33 -3.93 9.63
CA ILE A 160 17.14 -2.97 8.54
C ILE A 160 18.47 -2.58 7.92
N ALA A 161 19.49 -2.28 8.74
CA ALA A 161 20.82 -1.94 8.23
C ALA A 161 21.42 -3.10 7.43
N LYS A 162 21.38 -4.33 7.95
CA LYS A 162 21.85 -5.54 7.25
C LYS A 162 21.11 -5.76 5.94
N SER A 163 19.78 -5.61 5.95
CA SER A 163 18.93 -5.75 4.76
C SER A 163 19.33 -4.77 3.66
N VAL A 164 19.45 -3.48 3.99
CA VAL A 164 19.82 -2.46 3.00
C VAL A 164 21.24 -2.64 2.48
N ILE A 165 22.20 -3.00 3.35
CA ILE A 165 23.58 -3.32 2.93
C ILE A 165 23.59 -4.48 1.93
N ASN A 166 22.81 -5.53 2.18
CA ASN A 166 22.69 -6.67 1.27
C ASN A 166 22.11 -6.22 -0.09
N ILE A 167 21.02 -5.46 -0.10
CA ILE A 167 20.43 -4.93 -1.34
C ILE A 167 21.45 -4.06 -2.09
N MET A 168 22.17 -3.19 -1.39
CA MET A 168 23.21 -2.33 -1.99
C MET A 168 24.36 -3.12 -2.59
N SER A 169 24.80 -4.20 -1.93
CA SER A 169 25.86 -5.08 -2.45
C SER A 169 25.48 -5.76 -3.77
N LEU A 170 24.18 -5.86 -4.04
CA LEU A 170 23.60 -6.48 -5.23
C LEU A 170 23.19 -5.47 -6.29
N LYS A 171 23.26 -4.15 -6.03
CA LYS A 171 22.67 -3.10 -6.90
C LYS A 171 23.06 -3.24 -8.39
N ASN A 172 24.29 -3.63 -8.69
CA ASN A 172 24.76 -3.78 -10.08
C ASN A 172 24.49 -5.16 -10.70
N LYS A 173 23.93 -6.10 -9.93
CA LYS A 173 23.57 -7.46 -10.34
C LYS A 173 22.07 -7.67 -10.48
N ILE A 174 21.27 -6.81 -9.84
CA ILE A 174 19.81 -6.91 -9.85
C ILE A 174 19.20 -5.62 -10.40
N ASN A 175 18.11 -5.76 -11.12
CA ASN A 175 17.23 -4.67 -11.57
C ASN A 175 15.81 -4.84 -11.00
N ASN A 176 15.52 -5.99 -10.37
CA ASN A 176 14.22 -6.38 -9.87
C ASN A 176 14.29 -6.83 -8.41
N ILE A 177 13.30 -6.45 -7.60
CA ILE A 177 12.99 -7.09 -6.31
C ILE A 177 11.63 -7.76 -6.45
N VAL A 178 11.60 -9.08 -6.31
CA VAL A 178 10.35 -9.85 -6.30
C VAL A 178 9.94 -10.09 -4.85
N THR A 179 8.82 -9.53 -4.42
CA THR A 179 8.25 -9.80 -3.09
C THR A 179 7.17 -10.86 -3.23
N ILE A 180 7.46 -12.05 -2.72
CA ILE A 180 6.51 -13.18 -2.66
C ILE A 180 5.92 -13.23 -1.26
N VAL A 181 4.60 -13.11 -1.15
CA VAL A 181 3.87 -13.31 0.11
C VAL A 181 3.16 -14.66 0.09
N TYR A 182 3.32 -15.46 1.14
CA TYR A 182 2.61 -16.74 1.33
C TYR A 182 1.38 -16.56 2.23
N SER A 183 0.59 -15.51 1.96
CA SER A 183 -0.68 -15.24 2.63
C SER A 183 -1.50 -14.21 1.86
N ASP A 184 -2.78 -14.51 1.65
CA ASP A 184 -3.73 -13.59 1.01
C ASP A 184 -3.93 -12.31 1.83
N GLN A 185 -3.76 -12.39 3.15
CA GLN A 185 -3.84 -11.23 4.05
C GLN A 185 -2.71 -10.21 3.80
N LEU A 186 -1.64 -10.59 3.09
CA LEU A 186 -0.52 -9.71 2.76
C LEU A 186 -0.55 -9.18 1.32
N ILE A 187 -1.59 -9.47 0.52
CA ILE A 187 -1.69 -9.01 -0.87
C ILE A 187 -1.65 -7.47 -0.94
N ASP A 188 -2.47 -6.80 -0.13
CA ASP A 188 -2.53 -5.33 -0.13
C ASP A 188 -1.26 -4.69 0.45
N PHE A 189 -0.62 -5.34 1.42
CA PHE A 189 0.74 -4.96 1.83
C PHE A 189 1.70 -5.02 0.64
N ASN A 190 1.65 -6.09 -0.15
CA ASN A 190 2.53 -6.27 -1.30
C ASN A 190 2.29 -5.16 -2.35
N MET A 191 1.04 -4.74 -2.56
CA MET A 191 0.69 -3.62 -3.42
C MET A 191 1.22 -2.27 -2.90
N LEU A 192 1.10 -2.01 -1.59
CA LEU A 192 1.69 -0.82 -0.98
C LEU A 192 3.22 -0.83 -1.09
N ASN A 193 3.85 -1.97 -0.80
CA ASN A 193 5.30 -2.16 -0.90
C ASN A 193 5.80 -1.88 -2.33
N ARG A 194 5.07 -2.36 -3.35
CA ARG A 194 5.34 -2.04 -4.76
C ARG A 194 5.35 -0.54 -5.01
N GLN A 195 4.35 0.19 -4.52
CA GLN A 195 4.31 1.64 -4.66
C GLN A 195 5.47 2.32 -3.93
N ILE A 196 5.75 1.91 -2.69
CA ILE A 196 6.86 2.44 -1.87
C ILE A 196 8.17 2.35 -2.63
N TRP A 197 8.52 1.16 -3.15
CA TRP A 197 9.78 0.95 -3.86
C TRP A 197 9.81 1.65 -5.23
N ALA A 198 8.77 1.50 -6.04
CA ALA A 198 8.75 2.02 -7.41
C ALA A 198 8.85 3.55 -7.42
N GLU A 199 7.97 4.22 -6.69
CA GLU A 199 7.93 5.69 -6.72
C GLU A 199 9.09 6.33 -5.95
N SER A 200 9.70 5.63 -4.98
CA SER A 200 10.83 6.18 -4.23
C SER A 200 12.16 5.98 -4.96
N THR A 201 12.37 4.81 -5.57
CA THR A 201 13.67 4.47 -6.20
C THR A 201 13.75 4.85 -7.67
N GLY A 202 12.63 4.83 -8.41
CA GLY A 202 12.59 5.11 -9.85
C GLY A 202 12.80 6.58 -10.18
N LYS A 203 14.05 7.04 -10.21
CA LYS A 203 14.44 8.45 -10.43
C LYS A 203 15.67 8.53 -11.34
N MET A 204 15.66 9.50 -12.27
CA MET A 204 16.86 9.88 -13.04
C MET A 204 17.55 8.70 -13.77
N GLY A 205 16.79 7.70 -14.23
CA GLY A 205 17.33 6.50 -14.87
C GLY A 205 17.79 5.40 -13.92
N GLU A 206 17.75 5.65 -12.61
CA GLU A 206 17.99 4.67 -11.55
C GLU A 206 16.66 4.08 -11.05
N GLY A 207 16.74 2.92 -10.41
CA GLY A 207 15.62 2.30 -9.72
C GLY A 207 15.74 0.79 -9.67
N ILE A 208 14.93 0.18 -8.80
CA ILE A 208 14.71 -1.27 -8.80
C ILE A 208 13.23 -1.48 -9.07
N THR A 209 12.90 -2.30 -10.06
CA THR A 209 11.51 -2.63 -10.39
C THR A 209 10.96 -3.57 -9.33
N PRO A 210 9.95 -3.16 -8.53
CA PRO A 210 9.32 -4.06 -7.58
C PRO A 210 8.28 -4.92 -8.31
N ILE A 211 8.40 -6.23 -8.14
CA ILE A 211 7.47 -7.23 -8.67
C ILE A 211 6.76 -7.88 -7.48
N THR A 212 5.43 -7.94 -7.55
CA THR A 212 4.59 -8.58 -6.54
C THR A 212 4.21 -9.97 -7.00
N ALA A 213 4.34 -10.96 -6.13
CA ALA A 213 3.90 -12.32 -6.37
C ALA A 213 3.23 -12.92 -5.13
N ILE A 214 2.37 -13.91 -5.33
CA ILE A 214 1.61 -14.60 -4.29
C ILE A 214 1.96 -16.08 -4.32
N GLY A 215 2.48 -16.60 -3.20
CA GLY A 215 2.63 -18.03 -3.00
C GLY A 215 1.30 -18.64 -2.55
N THR A 216 0.79 -19.71 -3.16
CA THR A 216 1.42 -20.56 -4.17
C THR A 216 0.98 -20.26 -5.61
N ILE A 217 0.04 -19.34 -5.80
CA ILE A 217 -0.58 -19.00 -7.09
C ILE A 217 0.48 -18.73 -8.18
N ASP A 218 1.46 -17.88 -7.90
CA ASP A 218 2.48 -17.49 -8.87
C ASP A 218 3.62 -18.52 -9.02
N GLN A 219 3.59 -19.61 -8.26
CA GLN A 219 4.39 -20.80 -8.60
C GLN A 219 3.91 -21.43 -9.91
N HIS A 220 2.65 -21.21 -10.28
CA HIS A 220 2.05 -21.71 -11.52
C HIS A 220 2.02 -20.67 -12.65
N SER A 221 2.62 -19.49 -12.46
CA SER A 221 2.62 -18.42 -13.46
C SER A 221 4.03 -17.86 -13.71
N GLN A 222 4.77 -17.53 -12.66
CA GLN A 222 6.05 -16.81 -12.74
C GLN A 222 7.27 -17.67 -12.41
N LEU A 223 7.11 -18.75 -11.63
CA LEU A 223 8.25 -19.50 -11.10
C LEU A 223 9.18 -20.07 -12.19
N GLN A 224 8.64 -20.46 -13.35
CA GLN A 224 9.47 -20.87 -14.50
C GLN A 224 10.44 -19.75 -14.94
N LEU A 225 9.94 -18.50 -15.06
CA LEU A 225 10.76 -17.34 -15.39
C LEU A 225 11.73 -17.02 -14.25
N TYR A 226 11.31 -17.21 -13.00
CA TYR A 226 12.15 -16.96 -11.84
C TYR A 226 13.34 -17.92 -11.75
N LEU A 227 13.15 -19.19 -12.12
CA LEU A 227 14.19 -20.22 -12.02
C LEU A 227 15.14 -20.26 -13.22
N ASP A 228 14.62 -20.15 -14.44
CA ASP A 228 15.40 -20.36 -15.67
C ASP A 228 15.49 -19.11 -16.58
N GLY A 229 14.92 -17.99 -16.14
CA GLY A 229 15.04 -16.70 -16.83
C GLY A 229 16.30 -15.90 -16.44
N PRO A 230 16.35 -14.60 -16.77
CA PRO A 230 17.44 -13.72 -16.37
C PRO A 230 17.65 -13.70 -14.85
N LYS A 231 18.91 -13.81 -14.43
CA LYS A 231 19.35 -13.80 -13.02
C LYS A 231 19.56 -12.38 -12.50
N ASP A 232 18.52 -11.56 -12.63
CA ASP A 232 18.52 -10.12 -12.34
C ASP A 232 17.58 -9.75 -11.17
N LYS A 233 17.14 -10.76 -10.40
CA LYS A 233 16.14 -10.64 -9.33
C LYS A 233 16.73 -10.93 -7.96
N LEU A 234 16.33 -10.12 -6.97
CA LEU A 234 16.39 -10.46 -5.56
C LEU A 234 14.99 -10.86 -5.08
N PHE A 235 14.85 -12.01 -4.43
CA PHE A 235 13.59 -12.48 -3.90
C PHE A 235 13.46 -12.12 -2.42
N HIS A 236 12.42 -11.38 -2.06
CA HIS A 236 11.98 -11.17 -0.69
C HIS A 236 10.79 -12.10 -0.43
N ILE A 237 10.99 -13.16 0.35
CA ILE A 237 9.96 -14.16 0.63
C ILE A 237 9.43 -13.92 2.04
N ILE A 238 8.16 -13.56 2.13
CA ILE A 238 7.46 -13.26 3.40
C ILE A 238 6.50 -14.39 3.69
N THR A 239 6.63 -14.96 4.88
CA THR A 239 5.89 -16.14 5.33
C THR A 239 5.31 -15.88 6.71
N ILE A 240 4.25 -16.60 7.05
CA ILE A 240 3.66 -16.60 8.40
C ILE A 240 3.89 -17.99 8.99
N ASP A 241 4.24 -18.06 10.27
CA ASP A 241 4.32 -19.34 10.96
C ASP A 241 2.91 -19.87 11.27
N HIS A 242 2.47 -20.81 10.42
CA HIS A 242 1.24 -21.55 10.62
C HIS A 242 1.46 -22.69 11.65
N ASN A 243 1.18 -22.40 12.92
CA ASN A 243 1.31 -23.37 14.01
C ASN A 243 0.14 -24.37 14.12
N ASP A 244 -0.84 -24.27 13.23
CA ASP A 244 -1.96 -25.19 13.13
C ASP A 244 -1.60 -26.46 12.35
N ASP A 245 -2.01 -27.61 12.89
CA ASP A 245 -1.68 -28.93 12.31
C ASP A 245 -2.67 -29.36 11.22
N ILE A 246 -3.10 -28.42 10.36
CA ILE A 246 -4.01 -28.72 9.25
C ILE A 246 -3.24 -29.07 7.96
N PRO A 247 -3.78 -29.94 7.08
CA PRO A 247 -3.10 -30.34 5.85
C PRO A 247 -2.68 -29.16 4.95
N LEU A 248 -3.49 -28.09 4.91
CA LEU A 248 -3.20 -26.90 4.11
C LEU A 248 -1.97 -26.14 4.62
N SER A 249 -1.82 -26.00 5.94
CA SER A 249 -0.65 -25.40 6.60
C SER A 249 0.62 -26.20 6.35
N LYS A 250 0.52 -27.55 6.29
CA LYS A 250 1.67 -28.40 5.88
C LYS A 250 2.04 -28.19 4.43
N LEU A 251 1.05 -28.12 3.53
CA LEU A 251 1.29 -27.95 2.10
C LEU A 251 1.94 -26.59 1.80
N ILE A 252 1.42 -25.49 2.35
CA ILE A 252 2.00 -24.16 2.13
C ILE A 252 3.43 -24.06 2.70
N LYS A 253 3.71 -24.72 3.84
CA LYS A 253 5.07 -24.84 4.40
C LYS A 253 6.01 -25.64 3.49
N ALA A 254 5.53 -26.71 2.86
CA ALA A 254 6.32 -27.49 1.92
C ALA A 254 6.60 -26.71 0.62
N GLU A 255 5.58 -26.05 0.06
CA GLU A 255 5.70 -25.28 -1.17
C GLU A 255 6.64 -24.09 -1.04
N ARG A 256 6.54 -23.34 0.07
CA ARG A 256 7.45 -22.22 0.33
C ARG A 256 8.89 -22.69 0.48
N GLN A 257 9.11 -23.80 1.20
CA GLN A 257 10.44 -24.35 1.42
C GLN A 257 11.06 -24.85 0.11
N ALA A 258 10.30 -25.61 -0.68
CA ALA A 258 10.75 -26.09 -1.98
C ALA A 258 11.09 -24.93 -2.93
N THR A 259 10.29 -23.86 -2.92
CA THR A 259 10.57 -22.66 -3.72
C THR A 259 11.87 -21.98 -3.29
N ILE A 260 12.09 -21.80 -1.98
CA ILE A 260 13.33 -21.21 -1.43
C ILE A 260 14.54 -22.06 -1.82
N GLU A 261 14.49 -23.38 -1.59
CA GLU A 261 15.58 -24.31 -1.90
C GLU A 261 15.92 -24.31 -3.39
N ASN A 262 14.90 -24.30 -4.26
CA ASN A 262 15.12 -24.31 -5.70
C ASN A 262 15.78 -23.00 -6.18
N LEU A 263 15.30 -21.84 -5.70
CA LEU A 263 15.92 -20.54 -6.00
C LEU A 263 17.40 -20.52 -5.56
N ILE A 264 17.69 -20.99 -4.34
CA ILE A 264 19.07 -21.07 -3.83
C ILE A 264 19.91 -22.02 -4.68
N SER A 265 19.39 -23.20 -5.06
CA SER A 265 20.11 -24.18 -5.89
C SER A 265 20.50 -23.63 -7.27
N LYS A 266 19.74 -22.65 -7.78
CA LYS A 266 20.00 -21.94 -9.04
C LYS A 266 20.93 -20.74 -8.88
N ASN A 267 21.50 -20.50 -7.69
CA ASN A 267 22.31 -19.33 -7.34
C ASN A 267 21.54 -18.01 -7.51
N ILE A 268 20.28 -17.97 -7.13
CA ILE A 268 19.44 -16.76 -7.13
C ILE A 268 19.44 -16.16 -5.71
N PHE A 269 19.48 -14.83 -5.63
CA PHE A 269 19.51 -14.13 -4.34
C PHE A 269 18.15 -14.20 -3.65
N VAL A 270 18.14 -14.66 -2.39
CA VAL A 270 16.93 -14.80 -1.58
C VAL A 270 17.14 -14.16 -0.21
N LYS A 271 16.15 -13.39 0.23
CA LYS A 271 15.96 -12.89 1.59
C LYS A 271 14.63 -13.45 2.08
N THR A 272 14.64 -14.10 3.24
CA THR A 272 13.43 -14.64 3.87
C THR A 272 13.05 -13.79 5.08
N MET A 273 11.74 -13.67 5.32
CA MET A 273 11.15 -13.09 6.52
C MET A 273 10.03 -14.01 6.98
N GLU A 274 10.09 -14.44 8.23
CA GLU A 274 9.05 -15.24 8.86
C GLU A 274 8.40 -14.43 9.98
N LEU A 275 7.13 -14.15 9.79
CA LEU A 275 6.22 -13.52 10.73
C LEU A 275 5.75 -14.59 11.72
N GLN A 276 5.81 -14.33 13.02
CA GLN A 276 5.35 -15.30 14.03
C GLN A 276 3.83 -15.41 14.02
N LYS A 277 3.15 -14.28 13.76
CA LYS A 277 1.69 -14.20 13.62
C LYS A 277 1.31 -12.90 12.92
N LEU A 278 0.42 -12.97 11.95
CA LEU A 278 -0.02 -11.76 11.29
C LEU A 278 -1.03 -10.98 12.15
N ASP A 279 -0.53 -10.05 12.96
CA ASP A 279 -1.30 -9.17 13.84
C ASP A 279 -0.96 -7.67 13.62
N GLU A 280 -1.56 -6.79 14.43
CA GLU A 280 -1.35 -5.33 14.31
C GLU A 280 0.11 -4.92 14.50
N ILE A 281 0.86 -5.61 15.37
CA ILE A 281 2.26 -5.29 15.63
C ILE A 281 3.10 -5.70 14.42
N GLU A 282 2.96 -6.94 13.95
CA GLU A 282 3.79 -7.45 12.85
C GLU A 282 3.49 -6.75 11.52
N ILE A 283 2.24 -6.36 11.23
CA ILE A 283 1.96 -5.54 10.03
C ILE A 283 2.60 -4.15 10.14
N GLY A 284 2.58 -3.55 11.34
CA GLY A 284 3.20 -2.26 11.59
C GLY A 284 4.71 -2.32 11.41
N MET A 285 5.34 -3.39 11.88
CA MET A 285 6.75 -3.68 11.64
C MET A 285 7.03 -3.80 10.14
N LEU A 286 6.26 -4.62 9.42
CA LEU A 286 6.48 -4.92 8.01
C LEU A 286 6.36 -3.67 7.12
N VAL A 287 5.32 -2.86 7.34
CA VAL A 287 5.11 -1.60 6.62
C VAL A 287 6.26 -0.62 6.90
N MET A 288 6.67 -0.44 8.16
CA MET A 288 7.78 0.47 8.51
C MET A 288 9.12 -0.02 7.95
N GLN A 289 9.36 -1.33 7.96
CA GLN A 289 10.55 -1.93 7.36
C GLN A 289 10.66 -1.59 5.88
N SER A 290 9.59 -1.78 5.09
CA SER A 290 9.60 -1.38 3.66
C SER A 290 9.85 0.11 3.45
N MET A 291 9.26 0.97 4.29
CA MET A 291 9.49 2.41 4.22
C MET A 291 10.96 2.75 4.47
N LEU A 292 11.55 2.26 5.56
CA LEU A 292 12.94 2.57 5.91
C LEU A 292 13.95 1.94 4.95
N GLU A 293 13.71 0.70 4.49
CA GLU A 293 14.57 0.05 3.49
C GLU A 293 14.64 0.88 2.20
N SER A 294 13.49 1.32 1.67
CA SER A 294 13.45 2.15 0.46
C SER A 294 14.09 3.52 0.67
N ILE A 295 13.85 4.18 1.81
CA ILE A 295 14.44 5.48 2.13
C ILE A 295 15.96 5.38 2.22
N LEU A 296 16.47 4.41 2.97
CA LEU A 296 17.91 4.21 3.15
C LEU A 296 18.58 3.83 1.83
N PHE A 297 17.98 2.93 1.04
CA PHE A 297 18.46 2.61 -0.29
C PHE A 297 18.57 3.85 -1.18
N CYS A 298 17.54 4.70 -1.23
CA CYS A 298 17.59 5.94 -2.01
C CYS A 298 18.68 6.89 -1.49
N LYS A 299 18.77 7.07 -0.17
CA LYS A 299 19.77 7.96 0.45
C LYS A 299 21.20 7.53 0.13
N LEU A 300 21.49 6.22 0.17
CA LEU A 300 22.81 5.68 -0.20
C LEU A 300 23.13 5.83 -1.69
N ASN A 301 22.11 6.05 -2.53
CA ASN A 301 22.25 6.29 -3.97
C ASN A 301 22.11 7.78 -4.36
N ASN A 302 22.10 8.70 -3.40
CA ASN A 302 21.86 10.13 -3.65
C ASN A 302 20.54 10.42 -4.39
N ILE A 303 19.52 9.58 -4.17
CA ILE A 303 18.17 9.73 -4.72
C ILE A 303 17.28 10.37 -3.65
N ASN A 304 16.40 11.30 -4.03
CA ASN A 304 15.35 11.79 -3.16
C ASN A 304 14.18 10.78 -3.12
N PRO A 305 13.92 10.09 -1.99
CA PRO A 305 12.85 9.10 -1.93
C PRO A 305 11.45 9.73 -1.83
N PHE A 306 11.34 11.05 -1.61
CA PHE A 306 10.09 11.69 -1.20
C PHE A 306 9.36 12.44 -2.31
N ASN A 307 10.03 12.74 -3.44
CA ASN A 307 9.42 13.44 -4.58
C ASN A 307 8.85 12.46 -5.61
N GLN A 308 8.18 12.97 -6.65
CA GLN A 308 7.61 12.18 -7.74
C GLN A 308 7.38 13.00 -9.02
N ASP A 309 8.38 13.81 -9.37
CA ASP A 309 8.20 14.89 -10.34
C ASP A 309 7.83 14.38 -11.76
N ALA A 310 8.28 13.17 -12.12
CA ALA A 310 7.99 12.56 -13.41
C ALA A 310 6.49 12.33 -13.68
N VAL A 311 5.67 12.12 -12.65
CA VAL A 311 4.22 11.90 -12.85
C VAL A 311 3.44 13.20 -13.07
N GLU A 312 4.03 14.36 -12.72
CA GLU A 312 3.36 15.66 -12.86
C GLU A 312 3.19 16.07 -14.33
N ILE A 313 4.11 15.66 -15.21
CA ILE A 313 3.98 15.88 -16.66
C ILE A 313 2.73 15.17 -17.20
N ASN A 314 2.51 13.92 -16.78
CA ASN A 314 1.33 13.16 -17.21
C ASN A 314 0.03 13.85 -16.76
N LYS A 315 0.00 14.39 -15.54
CA LYS A 315 -1.16 15.16 -15.04
C LYS A 315 -1.45 16.40 -15.88
N LYS A 316 -0.42 17.15 -16.30
CA LYS A 316 -0.59 18.31 -17.18
C LYS A 316 -1.17 17.90 -18.54
N LEU A 317 -0.63 16.84 -19.14
CA LEU A 317 -1.13 16.32 -20.42
C LEU A 317 -2.57 15.82 -20.34
N ILE A 318 -2.98 15.24 -19.21
CA ILE A 318 -4.37 14.87 -18.97
C ILE A 318 -5.24 16.12 -18.89
N ALA A 319 -4.81 17.15 -18.16
CA ALA A 319 -5.55 18.41 -18.03
C ALA A 319 -5.78 19.06 -19.39
N ASP A 320 -4.76 19.12 -20.24
CA ASP A 320 -4.84 19.71 -21.59
C ASP A 320 -5.82 18.97 -22.52
N LYS A 321 -6.08 17.68 -22.27
CA LYS A 321 -6.99 16.85 -23.05
C LYS A 321 -8.45 16.91 -22.58
N LEU A 322 -8.68 17.43 -21.37
CA LEU A 322 -10.01 17.55 -20.76
C LEU A 322 -10.62 18.95 -20.93
N ILE A 323 -9.85 19.90 -21.50
CA ILE A 323 -10.29 21.23 -21.94
C ILE A 323 -10.73 21.13 -23.40
#